data_AF-A0AAV0H4D2-F1
#
_entry.id   AF-A0AAV0H4D2-F1
#
_cell.length_a   1.000
_cell.length_b   1.000
_cell.length_c   1.000
_cell.angle_alpha   90.00
_cell.angle_beta   90.00
_cell.angle_gamma   90.00
#
_symmetry.space_group_name_H-M   'P 1'
#
loop_
_entity.id
_entity.type
_entity.pdbx_description
1 polymer ?
#
loop_
_entity_poly.entity_id
_entity_poly.type
_entity_poly.pdbx_seq_one_letter_code
_entity_poly.pdbx_strand_id
1 'polypeptide(L)'
;MILVDDVGGVFPSINHSPWFGVTLADFVMPYFLFGVGVSVGLVFKKVPNRVDATKKVLLRTIKLFVLGVLLQGGYFHGSHDLTYGVNVRKIRWLGMLQRISLGYLFASMSEIWLVDNSAVESIMAFVKKYHFQWLVLYFSGLILS
;
A
#
# COMPACT_ATOMS: atom_id res chain seq x y z
N MET A 1 -10.56 8.81 2.68
CA MET A 1 -10.31 8.05 1.43
C MET A 1 -11.15 8.73 0.37
N ILE A 2 -10.63 9.10 -0.82
CA ILE A 2 -11.37 9.96 -1.77
C ILE A 2 -12.85 9.55 -1.95
N LEU A 3 -13.14 8.26 -2.16
CA LEU A 3 -14.52 7.77 -2.30
C LEU A 3 -15.38 7.98 -1.04
N VAL A 4 -14.84 7.69 0.15
CA VAL A 4 -15.52 7.92 1.43
C VAL A 4 -15.71 9.42 1.66
N ASP A 5 -14.71 10.23 1.29
CA ASP A 5 -14.71 11.67 1.50
C ASP A 5 -15.77 12.37 0.60
N ASP A 6 -16.00 11.84 -0.62
CA ASP A 6 -16.98 12.37 -1.58
C ASP A 6 -18.40 11.80 -1.41
N VAL A 7 -18.54 10.52 -1.02
CA VAL A 7 -19.83 9.79 -1.01
C VAL A 7 -20.35 9.47 0.40
N GLY A 8 -19.50 9.59 1.43
CA GLY A 8 -19.84 9.25 2.81
C GLY A 8 -20.99 10.07 3.40
N GLY A 9 -21.24 11.29 2.89
CA GLY A 9 -22.40 12.09 3.29
C GLY A 9 -23.75 11.50 2.87
N VAL A 10 -23.79 10.71 1.79
CA VAL A 10 -25.02 10.10 1.24
C VAL A 10 -25.28 8.72 1.83
N PHE A 11 -24.22 7.97 2.14
CA PHE A 11 -24.29 6.64 2.73
C PHE A 11 -23.56 6.59 4.08
N PRO A 12 -24.27 6.78 5.21
CA PRO A 12 -23.67 6.85 6.54
C PRO A 12 -22.83 5.62 6.91
N SER A 13 -23.19 4.45 6.39
CA SER A 13 -22.48 3.18 6.62
C SER A 13 -21.08 3.12 6.00
N ILE A 14 -20.78 3.98 5.03
CA ILE A 14 -19.49 4.09 4.32
C ILE A 14 -18.70 5.32 4.81
N ASN A 15 -19.31 6.19 5.62
CA ASN A 15 -18.62 7.32 6.23
C ASN A 15 -17.73 6.86 7.38
N HIS A 16 -16.68 7.62 7.69
CA HIS A 16 -15.84 7.36 8.87
C HIS A 16 -16.62 7.69 10.15
N SER A 17 -16.49 6.85 11.19
CA SER A 17 -17.16 7.11 12.46
C SER A 17 -16.50 8.26 13.22
N PRO A 18 -17.29 9.11 13.90
CA PRO A 18 -16.74 10.14 14.79
C PRO A 18 -16.19 9.49 16.07
N TRP A 19 -14.86 9.33 16.17
CA TRP A 19 -14.01 8.97 17.33
C TRP A 19 -14.40 7.76 18.21
N PHE A 20 -15.66 7.64 18.64
CA PHE A 20 -16.26 6.52 19.34
C PHE A 20 -17.20 5.76 18.39
N GLY A 21 -16.62 4.90 17.57
CA GLY A 21 -17.33 4.04 16.64
C GLY A 21 -16.37 3.26 15.75
N VAL A 22 -16.90 2.30 15.00
CA VAL A 22 -16.18 1.59 13.94
C VAL A 22 -17.13 1.45 12.77
N THR A 23 -16.71 1.88 11.59
CA THR A 23 -17.48 1.76 10.35
C THR A 23 -16.82 0.76 9.40
N LEU A 24 -17.59 0.28 8.42
CA LEU A 24 -17.08 -0.67 7.44
C LEU A 24 -15.89 -0.10 6.67
N ALA A 25 -15.87 1.21 6.42
CA ALA A 25 -14.79 1.92 5.74
C ALA A 25 -13.44 1.82 6.47
N ASP A 26 -13.45 1.74 7.81
CA ASP A 26 -12.22 1.70 8.62
C ASP A 26 -11.47 0.36 8.47
N PHE A 27 -12.20 -0.71 8.14
CA PHE A 27 -11.64 -2.05 7.94
C PHE A 27 -11.06 -2.29 6.54
N VAL A 28 -11.50 -1.52 5.54
CA VAL A 28 -11.10 -1.75 4.14
C VAL A 28 -9.59 -1.68 3.97
N MET A 29 -8.94 -0.66 4.54
CA MET A 29 -7.49 -0.46 4.38
C MET A 29 -6.67 -1.56 5.09
N PRO A 30 -6.93 -1.92 6.37
CA PRO A 30 -6.27 -3.04 7.02
C PRO A 30 -6.38 -4.37 6.25
N TYR A 31 -7.58 -4.75 5.81
CA TYR A 31 -7.77 -6.02 5.08
C TYR A 31 -7.09 -6.00 3.71
N PHE A 32 -7.13 -4.87 3.02
CA PHE A 32 -6.45 -4.71 1.74
C PHE A 32 -4.93 -4.88 1.88
N LEU A 33 -4.32 -4.21 2.86
CA LEU A 33 -2.88 -4.32 3.13
C LEU A 33 -2.48 -5.74 3.51
N PHE A 34 -3.27 -6.41 4.34
CA PHE A 34 -3.06 -7.81 4.70
C PHE A 34 -3.08 -8.72 3.47
N GLY A 35 -4.08 -8.58 2.59
CA GLY A 35 -4.19 -9.36 1.36
C GLY A 35 -3.02 -9.12 0.40
N VAL A 36 -2.57 -7.87 0.25
CA VAL A 36 -1.38 -7.53 -0.56
C VAL A 36 -0.13 -8.22 0.02
N GLY A 37 0.05 -8.20 1.33
CA GLY A 37 1.18 -8.89 1.99
C GLY A 37 1.18 -10.39 1.74
N VAL A 38 0.04 -11.06 1.94
CA VAL A 38 -0.11 -12.50 1.66
C VAL A 38 0.17 -12.81 0.19
N SER A 39 -0.33 -11.99 -0.73
CA SER A 39 -0.09 -12.16 -2.17
C SER A 39 1.40 -12.09 -2.53
N VAL A 40 2.19 -11.22 -1.90
CA VAL A 40 3.64 -11.10 -2.12
C VAL A 40 4.35 -12.39 -1.74
N GLY A 41 4.07 -12.93 -0.55
CA GLY A 41 4.69 -14.18 -0.09
C GLY A 41 4.33 -15.39 -0.96
N LEU A 42 3.12 -15.43 -1.51
CA LEU A 42 2.70 -16.50 -2.43
C LEU A 42 3.37 -16.38 -3.81
N VAL A 43 3.43 -15.18 -4.38
CA VAL A 43 3.97 -14.95 -5.73
C VAL A 43 5.49 -15.17 -5.78
N PHE A 44 6.22 -14.75 -4.75
CA PHE A 44 7.67 -14.86 -4.72
C PHE A 44 8.20 -16.10 -3.99
N LYS A 45 7.33 -17.05 -3.64
CA LYS A 45 7.74 -18.34 -3.04
C LYS A 45 8.79 -19.08 -3.90
N LYS A 46 8.68 -19.00 -5.22
CA LYS A 46 9.65 -19.56 -6.18
C LYS A 46 10.00 -18.52 -7.22
N VAL A 47 11.14 -17.85 -7.02
CA VAL A 47 11.65 -16.86 -7.98
C VAL A 47 12.70 -17.51 -8.89
N PRO A 48 12.41 -17.76 -10.17
CA PRO A 48 13.38 -18.37 -11.08
C PRO A 48 14.52 -17.41 -11.46
N ASN A 49 14.23 -16.11 -11.59
CA ASN A 49 15.23 -15.07 -11.82
C ASN A 49 14.92 -13.86 -10.93
N ARG A 50 15.81 -13.59 -9.96
CA ARG A 50 15.66 -12.50 -8.99
C ARG A 50 15.68 -11.13 -9.67
N VAL A 51 16.52 -10.95 -10.70
CA VAL A 51 16.66 -9.67 -11.41
C VAL A 51 15.38 -9.31 -12.16
N ASP A 52 14.80 -10.27 -12.87
CA ASP A 52 13.55 -10.05 -13.62
C ASP A 52 12.36 -9.83 -12.67
N ALA A 53 12.32 -10.53 -11.54
CA ALA A 53 11.32 -10.31 -10.51
C ALA A 53 11.42 -8.90 -9.92
N THR A 54 12.63 -8.43 -9.57
CA THR A 54 12.85 -7.07 -9.08
C THR A 54 12.44 -6.02 -10.10
N LYS A 55 12.75 -6.20 -11.39
CA LYS A 55 12.29 -5.28 -12.45
C LYS A 55 10.76 -5.20 -12.52
N LYS A 56 10.06 -6.34 -12.43
CA LYS A 56 8.58 -6.38 -12.42
C LYS A 56 7.99 -5.66 -11.22
N VAL A 57 8.57 -5.87 -10.03
CA VAL A 57 8.16 -5.17 -8.79
C VAL A 57 8.35 -3.67 -8.95
N LEU A 58 9.53 -3.23 -9.40
CA LEU A 58 9.84 -1.81 -9.56
C LEU A 58 8.85 -1.12 -10.52
N LEU A 59 8.59 -1.73 -11.68
CA LEU A 59 7.63 -1.20 -12.65
C LEU A 59 6.21 -1.12 -12.07
N ARG A 60 5.79 -2.12 -11.29
CA ARG A 60 4.49 -2.09 -10.62
C ARG A 60 4.42 -1.00 -9.56
N THR A 61 5.46 -0.83 -8.75
CA THR A 61 5.55 0.24 -7.75
C THR A 61 5.47 1.61 -8.41
N ILE A 62 6.24 1.86 -9.48
CA ILE A 62 6.20 3.14 -10.21
C ILE A 62 4.80 3.40 -10.76
N LYS A 63 4.16 2.40 -11.39
CA LYS A 63 2.79 2.54 -11.91
C LYS A 63 1.79 2.90 -10.81
N LEU A 64 1.86 2.22 -9.65
CA LEU A 64 0.98 2.51 -8.51
C LEU A 64 1.26 3.90 -7.90
N PHE A 65 2.52 4.30 -7.83
CA PHE A 65 2.92 5.60 -7.30
C PHE A 65 2.40 6.74 -8.21
N VAL A 66 2.65 6.64 -9.52
CA VAL A 66 2.18 7.61 -10.52
C VAL A 66 0.66 7.66 -10.53
N LEU A 67 -0.01 6.51 -10.55
CA LEU A 67 -1.47 6.45 -10.45
C LEU A 67 -1.98 7.14 -9.18
N GLY A 68 -1.29 6.98 -8.06
CA GLY A 68 -1.63 7.63 -6.79
C GLY A 68 -1.55 9.15 -6.86
N VAL A 69 -0.50 9.67 -7.48
CA VAL A 69 -0.33 11.12 -7.72
C VAL A 69 -1.39 11.64 -8.69
N LEU A 70 -1.69 10.92 -9.77
CA LEU A 70 -2.71 11.32 -10.74
C LEU A 70 -4.11 11.34 -10.11
N LEU A 71 -4.48 10.31 -9.35
CA LEU A 71 -5.78 10.27 -8.67
C LEU A 71 -5.95 11.39 -7.64
N GLN A 72 -4.87 11.80 -6.96
CA GLN A 72 -4.89 12.91 -6.00
C GLN A 72 -4.74 14.29 -6.65
N GLY A 73 -4.13 14.36 -7.83
CA GLY A 73 -3.90 15.59 -8.58
C GLY A 73 -5.15 16.28 -9.10
N GLY A 74 -6.34 15.70 -8.85
CA GLY A 74 -7.59 16.41 -9.08
C GLY A 74 -8.16 16.31 -10.48
N TYR A 75 -7.85 15.25 -11.23
CA TYR A 75 -8.51 15.02 -12.53
C TYR A 75 -10.02 14.72 -12.40
N PHE A 76 -10.50 14.38 -11.20
CA PHE A 76 -11.90 14.07 -10.88
C PHE A 76 -12.51 15.08 -9.90
N HIS A 77 -12.32 16.40 -10.12
CA HIS A 77 -13.14 17.39 -9.40
C HIS A 77 -14.57 17.37 -9.95
N GLY A 78 -15.54 17.42 -9.02
CA GLY A 78 -16.89 16.90 -9.20
C GLY A 78 -17.82 17.64 -10.17
N SER A 79 -18.98 17.01 -10.39
CA SER A 79 -20.07 17.35 -11.32
C SER A 79 -20.67 18.77 -11.22
N HIS A 80 -20.15 19.64 -10.35
CA HIS A 80 -20.68 20.98 -10.09
C HIS A 80 -19.71 22.12 -10.41
N ASP A 81 -18.44 21.84 -10.73
CA ASP A 81 -17.48 22.89 -11.09
C ASP A 81 -16.58 22.42 -12.25
N LEU A 82 -16.79 22.99 -13.44
CA LEU A 82 -16.15 22.60 -14.72
C LEU A 82 -14.67 23.00 -14.80
N THR A 83 -14.02 23.24 -13.67
CA THR A 83 -12.60 23.62 -13.62
C THR A 83 -11.73 22.38 -13.71
N TYR A 84 -11.50 21.90 -14.93
CA TYR A 84 -10.49 20.88 -15.22
C TYR A 84 -9.10 21.48 -15.05
N GLY A 85 -8.41 21.11 -13.97
CA GLY A 85 -7.04 21.56 -13.72
C GLY A 85 -6.37 20.80 -12.58
N VAL A 86 -5.09 20.50 -12.75
CA VAL A 86 -4.27 19.92 -11.67
C VAL A 86 -4.02 21.01 -10.65
N ASN A 87 -4.78 21.00 -9.55
CA ASN A 87 -4.53 21.89 -8.42
C ASN A 87 -3.28 21.41 -7.66
N VAL A 88 -2.11 21.82 -8.14
CA VAL A 88 -0.79 21.41 -7.62
C VAL A 88 -0.64 21.73 -6.11
N ARG A 89 -1.38 22.72 -5.61
CA ARG A 89 -1.43 23.09 -4.18
C ARG A 89 -2.18 22.10 -3.28
N LYS A 90 -3.05 21.25 -3.83
CA LYS A 90 -3.78 20.20 -3.07
C LYS A 90 -3.15 18.81 -3.21
N ILE A 91 -2.08 18.66 -3.99
CA ILE A 91 -1.38 17.39 -4.13
C ILE A 91 -0.75 17.00 -2.80
N ARG A 92 -1.20 15.85 -2.26
CA ARG A 92 -0.55 15.22 -1.11
C ARG A 92 0.60 14.35 -1.63
N TRP A 93 1.84 14.77 -1.37
CA TRP A 93 3.04 14.07 -1.81
C TRP A 93 3.14 12.63 -1.27
N LEU A 94 2.61 12.37 -0.05
CA LEU A 94 2.58 11.07 0.61
C LEU A 94 1.14 10.59 0.91
N GLY A 95 0.29 10.60 -0.10
CA GLY A 95 -1.05 10.01 -0.01
C GLY A 95 -1.05 8.50 0.20
N MET A 96 -2.22 7.95 0.52
CA MET A 96 -2.38 6.54 0.89
C MET A 96 -1.82 5.57 -0.17
N LEU A 97 -2.07 5.82 -1.46
CA LEU A 97 -1.62 4.92 -2.52
C LEU A 97 -0.08 4.92 -2.69
N GLN A 98 0.57 6.07 -2.50
CA GLN A 98 2.03 6.17 -2.50
C GLN A 98 2.63 5.34 -1.36
N ARG A 99 2.06 5.43 -0.14
CA ARG A 99 2.52 4.63 1.01
C ARG A 99 2.39 3.14 0.76
N ILE A 100 1.24 2.71 0.21
CA ILE A 100 1.01 1.31 -0.17
C ILE A 100 2.04 0.85 -1.21
N SER A 101 2.34 1.67 -2.21
CA SER A 101 3.30 1.32 -3.26
C SER A 101 4.73 1.11 -2.73
N LEU A 102 5.15 1.93 -1.75
CA LEU A 102 6.43 1.80 -1.07
C LEU A 102 6.46 0.56 -0.17
N GLY A 103 5.39 0.33 0.61
CA GLY A 103 5.26 -0.89 1.42
C GLY A 103 5.33 -2.16 0.55
N TYR A 104 4.66 -2.17 -0.59
CA TYR A 104 4.74 -3.27 -1.57
C TYR A 104 6.16 -3.48 -2.10
N LEU A 105 6.89 -2.40 -2.40
CA LEU A 105 8.27 -2.47 -2.88
C LEU A 105 9.17 -3.12 -1.84
N PHE A 106 9.14 -2.63 -0.59
CA PHE A 106 9.97 -3.15 0.48
C PHE A 106 9.65 -4.60 0.84
N ALA A 107 8.35 -4.93 0.96
CA ALA A 107 7.90 -6.30 1.21
C ALA A 107 8.39 -7.23 0.10
N SER A 108 8.15 -6.89 -1.17
CA SER A 108 8.56 -7.72 -2.31
C SER A 108 10.08 -7.84 -2.44
N MET A 109 10.83 -6.77 -2.18
CA MET A 109 12.29 -6.81 -2.20
C MET A 109 12.83 -7.72 -1.09
N SER A 110 12.26 -7.65 0.11
CA SER A 110 12.65 -8.55 1.19
C SER A 110 12.33 -10.01 0.86
N GLU A 111 11.19 -10.29 0.23
CA GLU A 111 10.81 -11.64 -0.17
C GLU A 111 11.72 -12.21 -1.26
N ILE A 112 12.08 -11.40 -2.27
CA ILE A 112 12.93 -11.86 -3.39
C ILE A 112 14.38 -12.12 -2.94
N TRP A 113 14.91 -11.30 -2.01
CA TRP A 113 16.33 -11.29 -1.68
C TRP A 113 16.68 -11.96 -0.35
N LEU A 114 15.83 -11.85 0.69
CA LEU A 114 16.10 -12.40 2.01
C LEU A 114 15.46 -13.78 2.25
N VAL A 115 14.36 -14.10 1.56
CA VAL A 115 13.70 -15.39 1.74
C VAL A 115 14.39 -16.44 0.87
N ASP A 116 15.29 -17.20 1.49
CA ASP A 116 15.86 -18.39 0.88
C ASP A 116 14.88 -19.57 0.95
N ASN A 117 14.97 -20.53 0.02
CA ASN A 117 14.07 -21.70 -0.07
C ASN A 117 14.33 -22.76 1.04
N SER A 118 15.06 -22.41 2.09
CA SER A 118 15.29 -23.29 3.23
C SER A 118 13.97 -23.57 3.95
N ALA A 119 13.66 -24.86 4.12
CA ALA A 119 12.53 -25.31 4.91
C ALA A 119 12.65 -24.74 6.33
N VAL A 120 11.67 -23.92 6.71
CA VAL A 120 11.64 -23.32 8.05
C VAL A 120 11.00 -24.35 8.98
N GLU A 121 11.81 -25.22 9.56
CA GLU A 121 11.34 -26.27 10.48
C GLU A 121 11.02 -25.74 11.89
N SER A 122 11.40 -24.50 12.21
CA SER A 122 11.22 -23.91 13.55
C SER A 122 10.71 -22.47 13.52
N ILE A 123 9.82 -22.15 14.47
CA ILE A 123 9.30 -20.79 14.74
C ILE A 123 10.43 -19.79 14.96
N MET A 124 11.55 -20.23 15.56
CA MET A 124 12.73 -19.37 15.79
C MET A 124 13.40 -18.96 14.48
N ALA A 125 13.49 -19.88 13.52
CA ALA A 125 14.02 -19.61 12.19
C ALA A 125 13.07 -18.71 11.38
N PHE A 126 11.76 -18.84 11.57
CA PHE A 126 10.76 -17.91 11.02
C PHE A 126 10.96 -16.50 11.58
N VAL A 127 10.96 -16.33 12.90
CA VAL A 127 11.13 -15.02 13.53
C VAL A 127 12.44 -14.35 13.11
N LYS A 128 13.56 -15.10 13.10
CA LYS A 128 14.87 -14.56 12.69
C LYS A 128 14.91 -14.15 11.21
N LYS A 129 14.19 -14.88 10.34
CA LYS A 129 14.09 -14.62 8.89
C LYS A 129 13.22 -13.38 8.60
N TYR A 130 12.16 -13.17 9.38
CA TYR A 130 11.22 -12.07 9.19
C TYR A 130 11.54 -10.82 10.04
N HIS A 131 12.44 -10.90 11.04
CA HIS A 131 12.82 -9.77 11.90
C HIS A 131 13.33 -8.55 11.12
N PHE A 132 14.01 -8.76 9.99
CA PHE A 132 14.48 -7.67 9.14
C PHE A 132 13.31 -6.93 8.46
N GLN A 133 12.21 -7.63 8.15
CA GLN A 133 11.00 -6.99 7.64
C GLN A 133 10.34 -6.10 8.70
N TRP A 134 10.39 -6.50 9.98
CA TRP A 134 9.91 -5.67 11.09
C TRP A 134 10.72 -4.38 11.26
N LEU A 135 12.05 -4.44 11.09
CA LEU A 135 12.91 -3.25 11.10
C LEU A 135 12.63 -2.33 9.91
N VAL A 136 12.45 -2.88 8.71
CA VAL A 136 12.07 -2.10 7.52
C VAL A 136 10.69 -1.47 7.69
N LEU A 137 9.73 -2.19 8.27
CA LEU A 137 8.41 -1.66 8.62
C LEU A 137 8.53 -0.52 9.64
N TYR A 138 9.32 -0.69 10.69
CA TYR A 138 9.55 0.34 11.70
C TYR A 138 10.17 1.61 11.11
N PHE A 139 11.24 1.46 10.31
CA PHE A 139 11.87 2.61 9.64
C PHE A 139 10.95 3.25 8.61
N SER A 140 10.20 2.46 7.83
CA SER A 140 9.25 3.01 6.85
C SER A 140 8.10 3.74 7.54
N GLY A 141 7.60 3.23 8.68
CA GLY A 141 6.60 3.88 9.51
C GLY A 141 7.11 5.23 10.02
N LEU A 142 8.36 5.27 10.48
CA LEU A 142 9.00 6.50 10.99
C LEU A 142 9.27 7.54 9.89
N ILE A 143 9.51 7.11 8.65
CA ILE A 143 9.66 7.98 7.46
C ILE A 143 8.29 8.48 6.94
N LEU A 144 7.21 7.77 7.24
CA LEU A 144 5.86 8.02 6.73
C LEU A 144 4.90 8.66 7.76
N SER A 145 5.31 8.76 9.03
CA SER A 145 4.64 9.52 10.10
C SER A 145 4.89 11.02 9.96
#